data_AF-A0A2D4Q5B7-F1
#
_entry.id   AF-A0A2D4Q5B7-F1
#
_cell.length_a   1.000
_cell.length_b   1.000
_cell.length_c   1.000
_cell.angle_alpha   90.00
_cell.angle_beta   90.00
_cell.angle_gamma   90.00
#
_symmetry.space_group_name_H-M   'P 1'
#
loop_
_entity.id
_entity.type
_entity.pdbx_description
1 polymer ?
#
loop_
_entity_poly.entity_id
_entity_poly.type
_entity_poly.pdbx_seq_one_letter_code
_entity_poly.pdbx_strand_id
1 'polypeptide(L)'
;KTPSSLSPNSLWSICTMLQQEKEKEREKKKGKEVTLQMIMQAIQEQGKRTEEKVENIQQMMKNEERILTKKAIKTQILQSSRDEPLKYKDKETVVLKQVPRKVREIRREYQFLTKYLIKKGVNYRWLFPEDLMFTWQEQRHRIDSVEKAELFNGEYFR
;
A
#
# COMPACT_ATOMS: atom_id res chain seq x y z
N LYS A 1 -56.63 -64.33 33.22
CA LYS A 1 -56.08 -63.04 33.69
C LYS A 1 -56.21 -62.06 32.54
N THR A 2 -57.34 -61.36 32.48
CA THR A 2 -57.74 -60.45 31.41
C THR A 2 -57.26 -59.04 31.77
N PRO A 3 -56.60 -58.28 30.89
CA PRO A 3 -56.08 -56.96 31.26
C PRO A 3 -57.22 -55.93 31.27
N SER A 4 -57.14 -55.03 32.26
CA SER A 4 -58.12 -54.02 32.64
C SER A 4 -58.58 -53.11 31.50
N SER A 5 -59.90 -52.90 31.40
CA SER A 5 -60.56 -51.95 30.51
C SER A 5 -60.38 -50.50 31.00
N LEU A 6 -59.69 -49.67 30.23
CA LEU A 6 -59.60 -48.22 30.46
C LEU A 6 -60.82 -47.48 29.87
N SER A 7 -61.27 -46.43 30.54
CA SER A 7 -62.41 -45.59 30.15
C SER A 7 -62.10 -44.70 28.92
N PRO A 8 -63.05 -44.47 27.99
CA PRO A 8 -62.85 -43.65 26.79
C PRO A 8 -62.28 -42.25 27.05
N ASN A 9 -62.63 -41.63 28.19
CA ASN A 9 -62.12 -40.32 28.57
C ASN A 9 -60.63 -40.34 28.97
N SER A 10 -60.12 -41.45 29.51
CA SER A 10 -58.69 -41.55 29.84
C SER A 10 -57.85 -41.78 28.59
N LEU A 11 -58.34 -42.55 27.62
CA LEU A 11 -57.68 -42.74 26.32
C LEU A 11 -57.63 -41.44 25.52
N TRP A 12 -58.69 -40.63 25.55
CA TRP A 12 -58.71 -39.33 24.89
C TRP A 12 -57.69 -38.36 25.48
N SER A 13 -57.56 -38.33 26.81
CA SER A 13 -56.57 -37.51 27.52
C SER A 13 -55.12 -37.94 27.22
N ILE A 14 -54.86 -39.23 27.08
CA ILE A 14 -53.54 -39.74 26.69
C ILE A 14 -53.21 -39.37 25.23
N CYS A 15 -54.18 -39.48 24.32
CA CYS A 15 -54.00 -39.10 22.92
C CYS A 15 -53.73 -37.60 22.73
N THR A 16 -54.41 -36.73 23.48
CA THR A 16 -54.17 -35.27 23.41
C THR A 16 -52.82 -34.88 23.98
N MET A 17 -52.37 -35.52 25.08
CA MET A 17 -51.01 -35.31 25.60
C MET A 17 -49.93 -35.73 24.59
N LEU A 18 -50.07 -36.91 23.98
CA LEU A 18 -49.12 -37.38 22.95
C LEU A 18 -49.10 -36.48 21.70
N GLN A 19 -50.25 -35.90 21.33
CA GLN A 19 -50.35 -34.96 20.21
C GLN A 19 -49.63 -33.63 20.53
N GLN A 20 -49.83 -33.08 21.73
CA GLN A 20 -49.14 -31.87 22.19
C GLN A 20 -47.62 -32.07 22.29
N GLU A 21 -47.18 -33.26 22.72
CA GLU A 21 -45.76 -33.59 22.84
C GLU A 21 -45.10 -33.70 21.45
N LYS A 22 -45.79 -34.29 20.48
CA LYS A 22 -45.36 -34.29 19.06
C LYS A 22 -45.29 -32.89 18.45
N GLU A 23 -46.25 -32.02 18.76
CA GLU A 23 -46.26 -30.65 18.26
C GLU A 23 -45.11 -29.83 18.87
N LYS A 24 -44.87 -29.95 20.18
CA LYS A 24 -43.70 -29.33 20.84
C LYS A 24 -42.37 -29.77 20.23
N GLU A 25 -42.20 -31.06 19.92
CA GLU A 25 -40.98 -31.55 19.25
C GLU A 25 -40.83 -31.03 17.82
N ARG A 26 -41.94 -30.86 17.07
CA ARG A 26 -41.92 -30.23 15.74
C ARG A 26 -41.55 -28.76 15.81
N GLU A 27 -42.09 -28.01 16.77
CA GLU A 27 -41.74 -26.60 16.99
C GLU A 27 -40.28 -26.45 17.41
N LYS A 28 -39.78 -27.33 18.28
CA LYS A 28 -38.38 -27.37 18.70
C LYS A 28 -37.43 -27.68 17.52
N LYS A 29 -37.83 -28.58 16.61
CA LYS A 29 -37.10 -28.83 15.36
C LYS A 29 -37.11 -27.61 14.44
N LYS A 30 -38.26 -26.95 14.25
CA LYS A 30 -38.36 -25.72 13.47
C LYS A 30 -37.50 -24.59 14.04
N GLY A 31 -37.48 -24.42 15.37
CA GLY A 31 -36.61 -23.43 16.03
C GLY A 31 -35.12 -23.71 15.82
N LYS A 32 -34.71 -24.98 15.80
CA LYS A 32 -33.34 -25.39 15.46
C LYS A 32 -33.00 -25.14 13.98
N GLU A 33 -33.94 -25.38 13.08
CA GLU A 33 -33.78 -25.11 11.64
C GLU A 33 -33.54 -23.61 11.37
N VAL A 34 -34.34 -22.74 12.00
CA VAL A 34 -34.22 -21.28 11.85
C VAL A 34 -32.89 -20.77 12.40
N THR A 35 -32.44 -21.29 13.55
CA THR A 35 -31.14 -20.92 14.12
C THR A 35 -29.97 -21.39 13.25
N LEU A 36 -30.06 -22.58 12.65
CA LEU A 36 -29.07 -23.05 11.67
C LEU A 36 -29.04 -22.17 10.41
N GLN A 37 -30.18 -21.75 9.88
CA GLN A 37 -30.24 -20.82 8.75
C GLN A 37 -29.59 -19.47 9.05
N MET A 38 -29.87 -18.88 10.22
CA MET A 38 -29.23 -17.62 10.64
C MET A 38 -27.71 -17.74 10.73
N ILE A 39 -27.21 -18.87 11.27
CA ILE A 39 -25.77 -19.13 11.37
C ILE A 39 -25.14 -19.31 9.98
N MET A 40 -25.78 -20.07 9.09
CA MET A 40 -25.29 -20.24 7.71
C MET A 40 -25.19 -18.91 6.98
N GLN A 41 -26.22 -18.06 7.09
CA GLN A 41 -26.25 -16.76 6.45
C GLN A 41 -25.16 -15.83 7.00
N ALA A 42 -24.97 -15.81 8.32
CA ALA A 42 -23.90 -15.03 8.96
C ALA A 42 -22.51 -15.47 8.50
N ILE A 43 -22.26 -16.79 8.40
CA ILE A 43 -20.99 -17.32 7.88
C ILE A 43 -20.78 -16.94 6.41
N GLN A 44 -21.83 -17.02 5.59
CA GLN A 44 -21.77 -16.67 4.17
C GLN A 44 -21.45 -15.18 3.96
N GLU A 45 -22.02 -14.31 4.81
CA GLU A 45 -21.79 -12.87 4.76
C GLU A 45 -20.40 -12.48 5.25
N GLN A 46 -19.89 -13.15 6.30
CA GLN A 46 -18.49 -13.03 6.72
C GLN A 46 -17.53 -13.52 5.62
N GLY A 47 -17.85 -14.62 4.95
CA GLY A 47 -17.06 -15.19 3.84
C GLY A 47 -16.91 -14.20 2.68
N LYS A 48 -18.03 -13.61 2.22
CA LYS A 48 -18.00 -12.57 1.18
C LYS A 48 -17.15 -11.36 1.58
N ARG A 49 -17.26 -10.91 2.83
CA ARG A 49 -16.48 -9.78 3.35
C ARG A 49 -14.99 -10.11 3.45
N THR A 50 -14.62 -11.35 3.74
CA THR A 50 -13.22 -11.78 3.73
C THR A 50 -12.67 -11.90 2.32
N GLU A 51 -13.45 -12.40 1.36
CA GLU A 51 -13.06 -12.49 -0.05
C GLU A 51 -12.78 -11.11 -0.63
N GLU A 52 -13.66 -10.13 -0.39
CA GLU A 52 -13.45 -8.74 -0.83
C GLU A 52 -12.19 -8.12 -0.23
N LYS A 53 -11.90 -8.38 1.05
CA LYS A 53 -10.65 -7.94 1.70
C LYS A 53 -9.42 -8.59 1.07
N VAL A 54 -9.48 -9.89 0.79
CA VAL A 54 -8.38 -10.63 0.16
C VAL A 54 -8.13 -10.10 -1.26
N GLU A 55 -9.18 -9.85 -2.02
CA GLU A 55 -9.07 -9.32 -3.38
C GLU A 55 -8.47 -7.90 -3.39
N ASN A 56 -8.89 -7.04 -2.45
CA ASN A 56 -8.28 -5.72 -2.26
C ASN A 56 -6.79 -5.80 -1.90
N ILE A 57 -6.40 -6.72 -1.01
CA ILE A 57 -4.98 -6.92 -0.64
C ILE A 57 -4.19 -7.44 -1.86
N GLN A 58 -4.72 -8.41 -2.60
CA GLN A 58 -4.09 -8.90 -3.82
C GLN A 58 -3.91 -7.80 -4.86
N GLN A 59 -4.91 -6.92 -5.02
CA GLN A 59 -4.83 -5.79 -5.94
C GLN A 59 -3.76 -4.77 -5.48
N MET A 60 -3.63 -4.52 -4.18
CA MET A 60 -2.56 -3.68 -3.63
C MET A 60 -1.17 -4.28 -3.91
N MET A 61 -0.97 -5.58 -3.65
CA MET A 61 0.31 -6.26 -3.92
C MET A 61 0.71 -6.16 -5.40
N LYS A 62 -0.21 -6.45 -6.32
CA LYS A 62 0.04 -6.31 -7.77
C LYS A 62 0.43 -4.88 -8.16
N ASN A 63 -0.19 -3.88 -7.54
CA ASN A 63 0.13 -2.47 -7.80
C ASN A 63 1.52 -2.09 -7.30
N GLU A 64 1.93 -2.60 -6.15
CA GLU A 64 3.27 -2.37 -5.58
C GLU A 64 4.37 -3.01 -6.44
N GLU A 65 4.19 -4.27 -6.84
CA GLU A 65 5.09 -4.96 -7.77
C GLU A 65 5.28 -4.14 -9.05
N ARG A 66 4.18 -3.68 -9.65
CA ARG A 66 4.21 -2.84 -10.86
C ARG A 66 5.00 -1.54 -10.64
N ILE A 67 4.90 -0.91 -9.48
CA ILE A 67 5.67 0.31 -9.15
C ILE A 67 7.16 -0.04 -9.02
N LEU A 68 7.49 -1.15 -8.35
CA LEU A 68 8.86 -1.61 -8.15
C LEU A 68 9.54 -1.94 -9.49
N THR A 69 8.88 -2.73 -10.35
CA THR A 69 9.38 -3.08 -11.68
C THR A 69 9.62 -1.84 -12.54
N LYS A 70 8.70 -0.87 -12.53
CA LYS A 70 8.89 0.41 -13.24
C LYS A 70 10.07 1.23 -12.70
N LYS A 71 10.28 1.25 -11.38
CA LYS A 71 11.44 1.91 -10.76
C LYS A 71 12.75 1.22 -11.14
N ALA A 72 12.78 -0.11 -11.17
CA ALA A 72 13.94 -0.91 -11.54
C ALA A 72 14.33 -0.67 -13.00
N ILE A 73 13.38 -0.80 -13.93
CA ILE A 73 13.60 -0.54 -15.37
C ILE A 73 14.09 0.90 -15.60
N LYS A 74 13.46 1.89 -14.95
CA LYS A 74 13.90 3.30 -15.05
C LYS A 74 15.34 3.49 -14.60
N THR A 75 15.74 2.80 -13.52
CA THR A 75 17.10 2.89 -12.98
C THR A 75 18.10 2.21 -13.91
N GLN A 76 17.75 1.04 -14.43
CA GLN A 76 18.55 0.30 -15.39
C GLN A 76 18.78 1.09 -16.68
N ILE A 77 17.73 1.67 -17.28
CA ILE A 77 17.85 2.54 -18.47
C ILE A 77 18.78 3.72 -18.19
N LEU A 78 18.65 4.38 -17.04
CA LEU A 78 19.48 5.53 -16.67
C LEU A 78 20.94 5.17 -16.39
N GLN A 79 21.23 3.93 -15.99
CA GLN A 79 22.58 3.42 -15.82
C GLN A 79 23.19 3.08 -17.18
N SER A 80 22.50 2.28 -17.99
CA SER A 80 22.97 1.88 -19.33
C SER A 80 23.18 3.09 -20.25
N SER A 81 22.36 4.14 -20.14
CA SER A 81 22.53 5.37 -20.93
C SER A 81 23.75 6.23 -20.55
N ARG A 82 24.46 5.91 -19.46
CA ARG A 82 25.70 6.61 -19.10
C ARG A 82 26.89 6.10 -19.89
N ASP A 83 26.92 4.80 -20.12
CA ASP A 83 28.03 4.12 -20.78
C ASP A 83 27.87 4.20 -22.30
N GLU A 84 26.64 4.02 -22.80
CA GLU A 84 26.33 4.07 -24.23
C GLU A 84 25.12 4.99 -24.52
N PRO A 85 25.27 6.01 -25.39
CA PRO A 85 24.15 6.88 -25.75
C PRO A 85 23.11 6.10 -26.56
N LEU A 86 21.84 6.28 -26.22
CA LEU A 86 20.74 5.54 -26.85
C LEU A 86 20.54 6.03 -28.29
N LYS A 87 20.68 5.15 -29.28
CA LYS A 87 20.44 5.51 -30.70
C LYS A 87 19.00 5.19 -31.09
N TYR A 88 18.27 6.20 -31.55
CA TYR A 88 16.94 6.04 -32.13
C TYR A 88 16.90 6.73 -33.49
N LYS A 89 16.61 5.97 -34.56
CA LYS A 89 16.58 6.48 -35.94
C LYS A 89 17.86 7.25 -36.31
N ASP A 90 19.01 6.64 -36.02
CA ASP A 90 20.37 7.18 -36.26
C ASP A 90 20.68 8.50 -35.52
N LYS A 91 19.82 8.92 -34.59
CA LYS A 91 20.06 10.06 -33.70
C LYS A 91 20.45 9.56 -32.31
N GLU A 92 21.59 10.05 -31.83
CA GLU A 92 22.02 9.85 -30.46
C GLU A 92 21.13 10.66 -29.52
N THR A 93 20.50 9.97 -28.58
CA THR A 93 19.59 10.56 -27.62
C THR A 93 20.15 10.38 -26.22
N VAL A 94 20.33 11.51 -25.52
CA VAL A 94 20.76 11.50 -24.12
C VAL A 94 19.54 11.39 -23.22
N VAL A 95 19.48 10.32 -22.42
CA VAL A 95 18.41 10.11 -21.46
C VAL A 95 18.78 10.79 -20.14
N LEU A 96 18.01 11.82 -19.76
CA LEU A 96 18.19 12.54 -18.50
C LEU A 96 17.07 12.24 -17.51
N LYS A 97 17.41 12.23 -16.22
CA LYS A 97 16.41 12.14 -15.16
C LYS A 97 15.54 13.40 -15.19
N GLN A 98 14.22 13.22 -15.27
CA GLN A 98 13.29 14.35 -15.16
C GLN A 98 13.36 14.95 -13.74
N VAL A 99 13.72 16.23 -13.66
CA VAL A 99 13.71 17.03 -12.43
C VAL A 99 12.52 18.00 -12.48
N PRO A 100 11.67 18.06 -11.44
CA PRO A 100 10.55 18.99 -11.35
C PRO A 100 10.98 20.45 -11.60
N ARG A 101 10.12 21.24 -12.25
CA ARG A 101 10.43 22.64 -12.61
C ARG A 101 10.79 23.49 -11.39
N LYS A 102 10.02 23.41 -10.30
CA LYS A 102 10.30 24.12 -9.03
C LYS A 102 11.71 23.86 -8.51
N VAL A 103 12.11 22.58 -8.43
CA VAL A 103 13.45 22.18 -7.98
C VAL A 103 14.54 22.70 -8.92
N ARG A 104 14.25 22.80 -10.22
CA ARG A 104 15.19 23.34 -11.21
C ARG A 104 15.39 24.85 -11.03
N GLU A 105 14.33 25.58 -10.72
CA GLU A 105 14.37 27.02 -10.43
C GLU A 105 15.21 27.28 -9.18
N ILE A 106 14.93 26.58 -8.08
CA ILE A 106 15.71 26.71 -6.84
C ILE A 106 17.19 26.42 -7.09
N ARG A 107 17.53 25.33 -7.79
CA ARG A 107 18.94 24.99 -8.09
C ARG A 107 19.65 26.02 -8.98
N ARG A 108 18.92 26.85 -9.74
CA ARG A 108 19.52 27.96 -10.49
C ARG A 108 19.98 29.08 -9.57
N GLU A 109 19.35 29.27 -8.42
CA GLU A 109 19.75 30.29 -7.45
C GLU A 109 21.14 29.96 -6.89
N TYR A 110 21.41 28.69 -6.56
CA TYR A 110 22.73 28.19 -6.14
C TYR A 110 23.78 28.07 -7.27
N GLN A 111 23.49 28.58 -8.48
CA GLN A 111 24.40 28.47 -9.62
C GLN A 111 25.74 29.17 -9.36
N PHE A 112 25.76 30.25 -8.57
CA PHE A 112 27.00 30.95 -8.21
C PHE A 112 27.96 30.04 -7.44
N LEU A 113 27.47 29.37 -6.38
CA LEU A 113 28.28 28.50 -5.53
C LEU A 113 28.73 27.26 -6.29
N THR A 114 27.82 26.61 -7.03
CA THR A 114 28.13 25.38 -7.77
C THR A 114 29.17 25.61 -8.86
N LYS A 115 29.20 26.78 -9.51
CA LYS A 115 30.28 27.16 -10.43
C LYS A 115 31.65 27.17 -9.74
N TYR A 116 31.75 27.71 -8.53
CA TYR A 116 33.00 27.71 -7.77
C TYR A 116 33.40 26.31 -7.30
N LEU A 117 32.45 25.51 -6.83
CA LEU A 117 32.69 24.12 -6.44
C LEU A 117 33.23 23.29 -7.61
N ILE A 118 32.65 23.42 -8.81
CA ILE A 118 33.16 22.78 -10.03
C ILE A 118 34.57 23.27 -10.36
N LYS A 119 34.80 24.59 -10.31
CA LYS A 119 36.12 25.18 -10.60
C LYS A 119 37.22 24.67 -9.66
N LYS A 120 36.89 24.38 -8.41
CA LYS A 120 37.81 23.85 -7.41
C LYS A 120 37.88 22.30 -7.41
N GLY A 121 37.15 21.64 -8.30
CA GLY A 121 37.13 20.17 -8.39
C GLY A 121 36.46 19.49 -7.19
N VAL A 122 35.56 20.18 -6.50
CA VAL A 122 34.88 19.66 -5.32
C VAL A 122 33.69 18.81 -5.73
N ASN A 123 33.60 17.61 -5.17
CA ASN A 123 32.42 16.78 -5.35
C ASN A 123 31.26 17.30 -4.48
N TYR A 124 30.14 17.63 -5.12
CA TYR A 124 28.92 18.06 -4.45
C TYR A 124 27.75 17.19 -4.88
N ARG A 125 26.80 17.02 -3.97
CA ARG A 125 25.61 16.21 -4.16
C ARG A 125 24.38 17.02 -3.78
N TRP A 126 23.43 17.09 -4.71
CA TRP A 126 22.09 17.57 -4.41
C TRP A 126 21.31 16.52 -3.62
N LEU A 127 20.86 16.89 -2.44
CA LEU A 127 19.75 16.25 -1.74
C LEU A 127 18.44 16.89 -2.24
N PHE A 128 17.33 16.17 -2.12
CA PHE A 128 16.02 16.67 -2.52
C PHE A 128 15.34 17.29 -1.29
N PRO A 129 14.71 18.49 -1.39
CA PRO A 129 14.52 19.33 -2.58
C PRO A 129 15.58 20.42 -2.81
N GLU A 130 16.12 21.03 -1.74
CA GLU A 130 16.97 22.24 -1.81
C GLU A 130 18.38 22.03 -1.23
N ASP A 131 18.54 21.01 -0.38
CA ASP A 131 19.78 20.72 0.33
C ASP A 131 20.95 20.41 -0.61
N LEU A 132 22.07 21.10 -0.42
CA LEU A 132 23.34 20.87 -1.09
C LEU A 132 24.38 20.35 -0.08
N MET A 133 24.94 19.18 -0.37
CA MET A 133 26.00 18.56 0.44
C MET A 133 27.30 18.55 -0.32
N PHE A 134 28.39 19.00 0.29
CA PHE A 134 29.72 18.85 -0.27
C PHE A 134 30.78 18.79 0.84
N THR A 135 31.95 18.27 0.48
CA THR A 135 33.12 18.25 1.36
C THR A 135 34.07 19.37 0.95
N TRP A 136 34.30 20.33 1.84
CA TRP A 136 35.23 21.44 1.63
C TRP A 136 36.23 21.47 2.79
N GLN A 137 37.53 21.52 2.49
CA GLN A 137 38.60 21.49 3.51
C GLN A 137 38.43 20.34 4.54
N GLU A 138 38.12 19.13 4.06
CA GLU A 138 37.86 17.94 4.89
C GLU A 138 36.60 18.01 5.78
N GLN A 139 35.88 19.14 5.79
CA GLN A 139 34.61 19.31 6.48
C GLN A 139 33.42 19.06 5.57
N ARG A 140 32.40 18.38 6.09
CA ARG A 140 31.13 18.17 5.41
C ARG A 140 30.21 19.35 5.69
N HIS A 141 29.88 20.10 4.64
CA HIS A 141 28.93 21.19 4.72
C HIS A 141 27.58 20.77 4.14
N ARG A 142 26.51 21.15 4.84
CA ARG A 142 25.13 21.07 4.38
C ARG A 142 24.58 22.47 4.27
N ILE A 143 24.12 22.83 3.08
CA ILE A 143 23.49 24.12 2.81
C ILE A 143 22.04 23.86 2.46
N ASP A 144 21.13 24.37 3.29
CA ASP A 144 19.68 24.22 3.19
C ASP A 144 18.99 25.47 2.61
N SER A 145 19.63 26.65 2.64
CA SER A 145 19.09 27.92 2.13
C SER A 145 20.09 28.69 1.27
N VAL A 146 19.58 29.60 0.43
CA VAL A 146 20.41 30.45 -0.44
C VAL A 146 21.22 31.44 0.40
N GLU A 147 20.67 31.98 1.48
CA GLU A 147 21.37 32.88 2.40
C GLU A 147 22.63 32.22 2.99
N LYS A 148 22.52 30.95 3.43
CA LYS A 148 23.69 30.20 3.90
C LYS A 148 24.70 29.95 2.80
N ALA A 149 24.25 29.76 1.55
CA ALA A 149 25.14 29.65 0.40
C ALA A 149 25.91 30.94 0.13
N GLU A 150 25.27 32.10 0.26
CA GLU A 150 25.90 33.41 0.09
C GLU A 150 26.91 33.70 1.20
N LEU A 151 26.56 33.41 2.45
CA LEU A 151 27.48 33.52 3.59
C LEU A 151 28.72 32.65 3.38
N PHE A 152 28.52 31.38 3.02
CA PHE A 152 29.63 30.46 2.72
C PHE A 152 30.46 30.97 1.53
N ASN A 153 29.82 31.52 0.51
CA ASN A 153 30.52 32.08 -0.64
C ASN A 153 31.39 33.29 -0.26
N GLY A 154 30.90 34.15 0.62
CA GLY A 154 31.62 35.31 1.14
C GLY A 154 32.78 34.96 2.07
N GLU A 155 32.67 33.89 2.86
CA GLU A 155 33.72 33.45 3.79
C GLU A 155 34.87 32.72 3.09
N TYR A 156 34.58 31.86 2.13
CA TYR A 156 35.58 30.92 1.58
C TYR A 156 36.05 31.23 0.15
N PHE A 157 35.28 32.00 -0.63
CA PHE A 157 35.56 32.22 -2.07
C PHE A 157 35.76 33.69 -2.47
N ARG A 158 35.87 34.60 -1.49
CA ARG A 158 36.13 36.03 -1.74
C ARG A 158 37.56 36.29 -2.22
#